data_AF-A0A0Q7VID9-F1
#
_entry.id   AF-A0A0Q7VID9-F1
#
_cell.length_a   1.000
_cell.length_b   1.000
_cell.length_c   1.000
_cell.angle_alpha   90.00
_cell.angle_beta   90.00
_cell.angle_gamma   90.00
#
_symmetry.space_group_name_H-M   'P 1'
#
loop_
_entity.id
_entity.type
_entity.pdbx_description
1 polymer ?
#
loop_
_entity_poly.entity_id
_entity_poly.type
_entity_poly.pdbx_seq_one_letter_code
_entity_poly.pdbx_strand_id
1 'polypeptide(L)'
;MVITIDGVEYVDGDDTATAPFEDAASVLALLEDATGELPAPVELESPPGYEIDLVRYEWNGLMVVTDAGGTGSATVTATAPTVDGVAITTDDGLAVGSSRTDVVSAGGWDVWDEDGDGIAEQVGVGHQEVEGTTSLSRPGEVGIMFVLVSLDGDLVSEIQSPSNDYSDL
;
A
#
# COMPACT_ATOMS: atom_id res chain seq x y z
N MET A 1 3.48 -12.81 3.52
CA MET A 1 3.36 -11.83 2.43
C MET A 1 3.98 -10.53 2.89
N VAL A 2 4.78 -9.91 2.03
CA VAL A 2 5.48 -8.66 2.32
C VAL A 2 5.00 -7.60 1.33
N ILE A 3 4.53 -6.47 1.85
CA ILE A 3 4.17 -5.27 1.07
C ILE A 3 5.41 -4.37 1.06
N THR A 4 6.00 -4.20 -0.12
CA THR A 4 7.20 -3.37 -0.34
C THR A 4 6.78 -2.04 -0.98
N ILE A 5 7.75 -1.18 -1.33
CA ILE A 5 7.47 0.02 -2.13
C ILE A 5 7.14 -0.33 -3.59
N ASP A 6 7.79 -1.35 -4.15
CA ASP A 6 7.71 -1.66 -5.58
C ASP A 6 6.66 -2.74 -5.92
N GLY A 7 6.21 -3.51 -4.94
CA GLY A 7 5.30 -4.63 -5.15
C GLY A 7 4.99 -5.46 -3.92
N VAL A 8 4.49 -6.67 -4.17
CA VAL A 8 4.18 -7.68 -3.15
C VAL A 8 5.09 -8.89 -3.32
N GLU A 9 5.57 -9.42 -2.20
CA GLU A 9 6.29 -10.68 -2.14
C GLU A 9 5.52 -11.73 -1.33
N TYR A 10 5.55 -12.98 -1.80
CA TYR A 10 4.99 -14.12 -1.08
C TYR A 10 6.03 -15.25 -1.02
N VAL A 11 6.19 -15.81 0.17
CA VAL A 11 7.11 -16.91 0.44
C VAL A 11 6.29 -18.15 0.75
N ASP A 12 6.42 -19.18 -0.08
CA ASP A 12 5.85 -20.50 0.14
C ASP A 12 6.99 -21.54 0.24
N GLY A 13 7.28 -21.97 1.47
CA GLY A 13 8.41 -22.85 1.75
C GLY A 13 9.75 -22.20 1.39
N ASP A 14 10.44 -22.77 0.41
CA ASP A 14 11.74 -22.28 -0.09
C ASP A 14 11.59 -21.36 -1.32
N ASP A 15 10.37 -21.24 -1.88
CA ASP A 15 10.10 -20.45 -3.07
C ASP A 15 9.63 -19.04 -2.67
N THR A 16 10.18 -18.02 -3.34
CA THR A 16 9.75 -16.63 -3.20
C THR A 16 9.25 -16.12 -4.54
N ALA A 17 8.00 -15.68 -4.56
CA ALA A 17 7.36 -15.06 -5.72
C ALA A 17 7.14 -13.58 -5.46
N THR A 18 7.36 -12.75 -6.48
CA THR A 18 7.29 -11.29 -6.40
C THR A 18 6.43 -10.76 -7.54
N ALA A 19 5.55 -9.80 -7.24
CA ALA A 19 4.71 -9.13 -8.23
C ALA A 19 4.85 -7.60 -8.11
N PRO A 20 5.31 -6.90 -9.16
CA PRO A 20 5.46 -5.45 -9.11
C PRO A 20 4.10 -4.75 -9.21
N PHE A 21 3.96 -3.61 -8.54
CA PHE A 21 2.73 -2.80 -8.61
C PHE A 21 2.45 -2.21 -9.99
N GLU A 22 3.42 -2.19 -10.90
CA GLU A 22 3.20 -1.79 -12.30
C GLU A 22 2.42 -2.83 -13.12
N ASP A 23 2.28 -4.06 -12.61
CA ASP A 23 1.57 -5.16 -13.26
C ASP A 23 0.51 -5.75 -12.31
N ALA A 24 -0.68 -5.16 -12.35
CA ALA A 24 -1.80 -5.59 -11.52
C ALA A 24 -2.20 -7.06 -11.75
N ALA A 25 -2.06 -7.59 -12.97
CA ALA A 25 -2.37 -8.99 -13.25
C ALA A 25 -1.44 -9.92 -12.47
N SER A 26 -0.14 -9.59 -12.40
CA SER A 26 0.83 -10.32 -11.60
C SER A 26 0.53 -10.22 -10.09
N VAL A 27 0.11 -9.05 -9.59
CA VAL A 27 -0.28 -8.87 -8.18
C VAL A 27 -1.50 -9.73 -7.84
N LEU A 28 -2.55 -9.67 -8.66
CA LEU A 28 -3.77 -10.45 -8.44
C LEU A 28 -3.51 -11.96 -8.49
N ALA A 29 -2.68 -12.42 -9.44
CA ALA A 29 -2.29 -13.83 -9.53
C ALA A 29 -1.49 -14.30 -8.32
N LEU A 30 -0.57 -13.48 -7.81
CA LEU A 30 0.20 -13.79 -6.60
C LEU A 30 -0.70 -13.90 -5.37
N LEU A 31 -1.67 -12.99 -5.24
CA LEU A 31 -2.63 -13.01 -4.14
C LEU A 31 -3.62 -14.19 -4.24
N GLU A 32 -4.06 -14.55 -5.44
CA GLU A 32 -4.87 -15.75 -5.66
C GLU A 32 -4.11 -17.01 -5.23
N ASP A 33 -2.83 -17.13 -5.58
CA ASP A 33 -1.99 -18.25 -5.14
C ASP A 33 -1.78 -18.28 -3.63
N ALA A 34 -1.53 -17.11 -3.02
CA ALA A 34 -1.30 -16.99 -1.58
C ALA A 34 -2.56 -17.24 -0.72
N THR A 35 -3.72 -16.78 -1.17
CA THR A 35 -4.99 -16.85 -0.41
C THR A 35 -5.87 -18.03 -0.82
N GLY A 36 -5.62 -18.60 -2.00
CA GLY A 36 -6.39 -19.70 -2.58
C GLY A 36 -7.66 -19.26 -3.31
N GLU A 37 -7.97 -17.96 -3.37
CA GLU A 37 -9.09 -17.42 -4.15
C GLU A 37 -8.82 -16.01 -4.69
N LEU A 38 -9.42 -15.71 -5.84
CA LEU A 38 -9.51 -14.36 -6.37
C LEU A 38 -10.96 -13.84 -6.22
N PRO A 39 -11.20 -12.82 -5.36
CA PRO A 39 -12.50 -12.18 -5.25
C PRO A 39 -12.99 -11.62 -6.58
N ALA A 40 -14.31 -11.49 -6.73
CA ALA A 40 -14.87 -10.79 -7.88
C ALA A 40 -14.59 -9.27 -7.76
N PRO A 41 -14.19 -8.59 -8.86
CA PRO A 41 -13.98 -7.15 -8.83
C PRO A 41 -15.29 -6.41 -8.55
N VAL A 42 -15.19 -5.33 -7.79
CA VAL A 42 -16.27 -4.37 -7.55
C VAL A 42 -15.85 -3.03 -8.13
N GLU A 43 -16.69 -2.47 -9.01
CA GLU A 43 -16.46 -1.13 -9.57
C GLU A 43 -16.43 -0.07 -8.46
N LEU A 44 -15.45 0.84 -8.52
CA LEU A 44 -15.40 2.00 -7.65
C LEU A 44 -16.32 3.09 -8.18
N GLU A 45 -17.15 3.66 -7.30
CA GLU A 45 -18.06 4.72 -7.67
C GLU A 45 -17.27 5.96 -8.09
N SER A 46 -17.53 6.42 -9.31
CA SER A 46 -16.97 7.68 -9.81
C SER A 46 -17.56 8.87 -9.06
N PRO A 47 -16.74 9.82 -8.56
CA PRO A 47 -17.24 11.09 -8.08
C PRO A 47 -18.04 11.83 -9.17
N PRO A 48 -19.09 12.59 -8.81
CA PRO A 48 -19.90 13.28 -9.81
C PRO A 48 -19.05 14.19 -10.74
N GLY A 49 -19.09 13.90 -12.05
CA GLY A 49 -18.36 14.65 -13.07
C GLY A 49 -16.96 14.12 -13.40
N TYR A 50 -16.53 13.03 -12.77
CA TYR A 50 -15.33 12.28 -13.11
C TYR A 50 -15.75 10.89 -13.60
N GLU A 51 -14.95 10.31 -14.48
CA GLU A 51 -15.07 8.91 -14.87
C GLU A 51 -13.79 8.23 -14.40
N ILE A 52 -13.92 7.36 -13.39
CA ILE A 52 -12.82 6.50 -12.96
C ILE A 52 -13.15 5.09 -13.44
N ASP A 53 -12.20 4.48 -14.16
CA ASP A 53 -12.31 3.10 -14.64
C ASP A 53 -11.53 2.18 -13.70
N LEU A 54 -11.88 2.22 -12.41
CA LEU A 54 -11.19 1.49 -11.36
C LEU A 54 -12.10 0.43 -10.73
N VAL A 55 -11.51 -0.70 -10.39
CA VAL A 55 -12.13 -1.79 -9.65
C VAL A 55 -11.33 -2.10 -8.39
N ARG A 56 -12.01 -2.68 -7.41
CA ARG A 56 -11.36 -3.24 -6.22
C ARG A 56 -11.64 -4.72 -6.04
N TYR A 57 -10.62 -5.43 -5.60
CA TYR A 57 -10.65 -6.82 -5.15
C TYR A 57 -10.49 -6.82 -3.63
N GLU A 58 -11.41 -7.44 -2.90
CA GLU A 58 -11.49 -7.31 -1.45
C GLU A 58 -11.52 -8.69 -0.80
N TRP A 59 -10.48 -8.97 -0.01
CA TRP A 59 -10.41 -10.04 0.97
C TRP A 59 -10.69 -9.45 2.36
N ASN A 60 -10.93 -10.30 3.36
CA ASN A 60 -11.07 -9.82 4.73
C ASN A 60 -9.73 -9.30 5.28
N GLY A 61 -9.53 -7.99 5.24
CA GLY A 61 -8.33 -7.32 5.75
C GLY A 61 -7.27 -6.98 4.69
N LEU A 62 -7.56 -7.21 3.41
CA LEU A 62 -6.71 -6.84 2.28
C LEU A 62 -7.57 -6.38 1.11
N MET A 63 -7.16 -5.30 0.46
CA MET A 63 -7.80 -4.75 -0.72
C MET A 63 -6.74 -4.48 -1.79
N VAL A 64 -7.07 -4.75 -3.05
CA VAL A 64 -6.31 -4.29 -4.21
C VAL A 64 -7.19 -3.42 -5.09
N VAL A 65 -6.69 -2.26 -5.48
CA VAL A 65 -7.32 -1.35 -6.45
C VAL A 65 -6.50 -1.33 -7.72
N THR A 66 -7.15 -1.40 -8.87
CA THR A 66 -6.54 -1.36 -10.21
C THR A 66 -7.53 -0.87 -11.25
N ASP A 67 -7.11 -0.71 -12.51
CA ASP A 67 -8.02 -0.45 -13.64
C ASP A 67 -8.97 -1.63 -13.87
N ALA A 68 -10.14 -1.40 -14.46
CA ALA A 68 -11.12 -2.46 -14.72
C ALA A 68 -10.58 -3.59 -15.63
N GLY A 69 -9.54 -3.33 -16.42
CA GLY A 69 -8.84 -4.34 -17.21
C GLY A 69 -7.90 -5.22 -16.38
N GLY A 70 -7.49 -4.78 -15.19
CA GLY A 70 -6.47 -5.43 -14.36
C GLY A 70 -5.10 -5.47 -15.05
N THR A 71 -4.79 -4.48 -15.88
CA THR A 71 -3.59 -4.47 -16.73
C THR A 71 -2.63 -3.31 -16.49
N GLY A 72 -3.06 -2.31 -15.74
CA GLY A 72 -2.25 -1.19 -15.31
C GLY A 72 -1.65 -1.44 -13.94
N SER A 73 -1.45 -0.35 -13.20
CA SER A 73 -0.88 -0.42 -11.87
C SER A 73 -1.89 -0.89 -10.83
N ALA A 74 -1.37 -1.42 -9.73
CA ALA A 74 -2.12 -1.82 -8.55
C ALA A 74 -1.72 -0.98 -7.34
N THR A 75 -2.68 -0.75 -6.46
CA THR A 75 -2.46 -0.30 -5.08
C THR A 75 -3.00 -1.35 -4.14
N VAL A 76 -2.22 -1.70 -3.13
CA VAL A 76 -2.58 -2.69 -2.12
C VAL A 76 -2.73 -2.00 -0.77
N THR A 77 -3.83 -2.30 -0.08
CA THR A 77 -4.13 -1.79 1.26
C THR A 77 -4.43 -2.96 2.19
N ALA A 78 -3.73 -3.07 3.31
CA ALA A 78 -3.97 -4.04 4.36
C ALA A 78 -4.53 -3.36 5.61
N THR A 79 -5.64 -3.91 6.14
CA THR A 79 -6.33 -3.45 7.36
C THR A 79 -6.43 -4.54 8.43
N ALA A 80 -5.79 -5.68 8.19
CA ALA A 80 -5.60 -6.74 9.17
C ALA A 80 -4.16 -7.28 9.12
N PRO A 81 -3.63 -7.86 10.22
CA PRO A 81 -2.28 -8.44 10.23
C PRO A 81 -2.15 -9.72 9.40
N THR A 82 -3.28 -10.29 8.97
CA THR A 82 -3.33 -11.54 8.21
C THR A 82 -4.48 -11.51 7.21
N VAL A 83 -4.29 -12.15 6.06
CA VAL A 83 -5.36 -12.48 5.09
C VAL A 83 -5.36 -14.00 4.88
N ASP A 84 -6.50 -14.65 5.08
CA ASP A 84 -6.65 -16.11 4.92
C ASP A 84 -5.56 -16.97 5.60
N GLY A 85 -5.05 -16.50 6.74
CA GLY A 85 -3.99 -17.17 7.50
C GLY A 85 -2.55 -16.81 7.07
N VAL A 86 -2.38 -16.07 5.97
CA VAL A 86 -1.10 -15.51 5.53
C VAL A 86 -0.83 -14.21 6.28
N ALA A 87 0.31 -14.14 6.97
CA ALA A 87 0.76 -12.91 7.63
C ALA A 87 1.10 -11.82 6.60
N ILE A 88 0.75 -10.58 6.92
CA ILE A 88 1.02 -9.39 6.11
C ILE A 88 1.99 -8.49 6.87
N THR A 89 3.13 -8.20 6.28
CA THR A 89 4.12 -7.28 6.85
C THR A 89 4.70 -6.33 5.81
N THR A 90 5.40 -5.28 6.23
CA THR A 90 6.35 -4.54 5.38
C THR A 90 7.73 -5.19 5.39
N ASP A 91 8.67 -4.69 4.57
CA ASP A 91 10.09 -5.10 4.58
C ASP A 91 10.75 -4.88 5.95
N ASP A 92 10.35 -3.82 6.65
CA ASP A 92 10.81 -3.50 8.00
C ASP A 92 10.08 -4.29 9.10
N GLY A 93 9.18 -5.21 8.72
CA GLY A 93 8.45 -6.09 9.63
C GLY A 93 7.26 -5.42 10.34
N LEU A 94 6.79 -4.26 9.86
CA LEU A 94 5.56 -3.63 10.39
C LEU A 94 4.34 -4.42 9.94
N ALA A 95 3.33 -4.53 10.80
CA ALA A 95 2.04 -5.11 10.49
C ALA A 95 0.91 -4.24 11.06
N VAL A 96 -0.32 -4.46 10.62
CA VAL A 96 -1.49 -3.88 11.31
C VAL A 96 -1.49 -4.36 12.77
N GLY A 97 -1.60 -3.40 13.69
CA GLY A 97 -1.43 -3.61 15.13
C GLY A 97 -0.01 -3.38 15.67
N SER A 98 0.99 -3.13 14.83
CA SER A 98 2.30 -2.62 15.27
C SER A 98 2.13 -1.29 16.00
N SER A 99 3.04 -0.98 16.92
CA SER A 99 2.98 0.28 17.67
C SER A 99 3.61 1.43 16.89
N ARG A 100 3.24 2.67 17.24
CA ARG A 100 3.92 3.88 16.76
C ARG A 100 5.43 3.83 16.99
N THR A 101 5.87 3.24 18.10
CA THR A 101 7.30 3.08 18.40
C THR A 101 7.99 2.16 17.39
N ASP A 102 7.31 1.11 16.93
CA ASP A 102 7.82 0.22 15.88
C ASP A 102 7.93 0.98 14.55
N VAL A 103 6.91 1.78 14.20
CA VAL A 103 6.92 2.61 12.99
C VAL A 103 8.08 3.62 13.00
N VAL A 104 8.29 4.30 14.14
CA VAL A 104 9.44 5.21 14.31
C VAL A 104 10.77 4.44 14.21
N SER A 105 10.83 3.23 14.75
CA SER A 105 12.03 2.37 14.68
C SER A 105 12.33 1.90 13.25
N ALA A 106 11.31 1.74 12.42
CA ALA A 106 11.41 1.50 10.98
C ALA A 106 11.76 2.77 10.17
N GLY A 107 12.01 3.90 10.83
CA GLY A 107 12.38 5.16 10.17
C GLY A 107 11.20 5.95 9.64
N GLY A 108 10.00 5.73 10.18
CA GLY A 108 8.81 6.47 9.76
C GLY A 108 8.92 7.98 9.94
N TRP A 109 8.34 8.75 9.03
CA TRP A 109 8.23 10.22 9.11
C TRP A 109 6.80 10.71 8.89
N ASP A 110 6.49 11.86 9.48
CA ASP A 110 5.16 12.46 9.44
C ASP A 110 4.76 12.84 8.00
N VAL A 111 3.63 12.30 7.54
CA VAL A 111 3.01 12.64 6.24
C VAL A 111 1.81 13.55 6.45
N TRP A 112 0.91 13.19 7.37
CA TRP A 112 -0.29 13.98 7.66
C TRP A 112 -0.70 13.85 9.13
N ASP A 113 -0.92 15.01 9.75
CA ASP A 113 -1.51 15.21 11.07
C ASP A 113 -2.92 15.77 10.82
N GLU A 114 -3.94 14.92 10.98
CA GLU A 114 -5.31 15.21 10.59
C GLU A 114 -5.98 16.20 11.54
N ASP A 115 -5.69 16.10 12.83
CA ASP A 115 -6.34 16.92 13.87
C ASP A 115 -5.50 18.13 14.33
N GLY A 116 -4.24 18.20 13.90
CA GLY A 116 -3.33 19.31 14.14
C GLY A 116 -2.76 19.34 15.56
N ASP A 117 -2.75 18.21 16.27
CA ASP A 117 -2.23 18.12 17.64
C ASP A 117 -0.70 18.03 17.73
N GLY A 118 -0.03 17.87 16.58
CA GLY A 118 1.42 17.72 16.45
C GLY A 118 1.89 16.27 16.42
N ILE A 119 1.00 15.30 16.31
CA ILE A 119 1.27 13.88 16.14
C ILE A 119 0.63 13.43 14.83
N ALA A 120 1.40 12.83 13.92
CA ALA A 120 0.84 12.40 12.64
C ALA A 120 0.03 11.09 12.76
N GLU A 121 -1.17 11.05 12.18
CA GLU A 121 -1.96 9.84 11.97
C GLU A 121 -1.49 9.07 10.73
N GLN A 122 -0.86 9.75 9.78
CA GLN A 122 -0.29 9.13 8.59
C GLN A 122 1.23 9.32 8.56
N VAL A 123 1.93 8.22 8.42
CA VAL A 123 3.39 8.16 8.45
C VAL A 123 3.88 7.44 7.20
N GLY A 124 4.91 7.97 6.56
CA GLY A 124 5.60 7.30 5.46
C GLY A 124 6.72 6.42 6.00
N VAL A 125 6.94 5.26 5.40
CA VAL A 125 8.02 4.33 5.72
C VAL A 125 8.74 3.89 4.44
N GLY A 126 10.08 3.86 4.48
CA GLY A 126 10.95 3.65 3.31
C GLY A 126 10.87 4.81 2.30
N HIS A 127 11.82 4.97 1.39
CA HIS A 127 11.72 6.00 0.35
C HIS A 127 12.36 5.56 -0.96
N GLN A 128 11.78 5.99 -2.07
CA GLN A 128 12.36 5.85 -3.41
C GLN A 128 12.11 7.12 -4.21
N GLU A 129 13.17 7.85 -4.58
CA GLU A 129 13.06 9.02 -5.47
C GLU A 129 12.60 8.62 -6.88
N VAL A 130 11.69 9.39 -7.45
CA VAL A 130 11.16 9.19 -8.81
C VAL A 130 11.64 10.33 -9.69
N GLU A 131 12.74 10.09 -10.40
CA GLU A 131 13.36 11.07 -11.29
C GLU A 131 12.37 11.66 -12.29
N GLY A 132 12.47 12.98 -12.50
CA GLY A 132 11.57 13.73 -13.39
C GLY A 132 10.25 14.17 -12.77
N THR A 133 9.94 13.77 -11.53
CA THR A 133 8.80 14.29 -10.76
C THR A 133 9.20 15.49 -9.90
N THR A 134 8.22 16.17 -9.31
CA THR A 134 8.45 17.20 -8.29
C THR A 134 7.58 16.88 -7.08
N SER A 135 8.18 16.89 -5.88
CA SER A 135 7.45 16.67 -4.65
C SER A 135 6.41 17.78 -4.42
N LEU A 136 5.19 17.36 -4.09
CA LEU A 136 4.05 18.19 -3.71
C LEU A 136 4.15 18.65 -2.25
N SER A 137 4.84 17.89 -1.40
CA SER A 137 4.99 18.18 0.04
C SER A 137 6.27 18.94 0.36
N ARG A 138 7.32 18.78 -0.46
CA ARG A 138 8.66 19.34 -0.26
C ARG A 138 9.10 20.15 -1.48
N PRO A 139 8.75 21.46 -1.55
CA PRO A 139 9.01 22.28 -2.72
C PRO A 139 10.49 22.31 -3.13
N GLY A 140 10.77 21.95 -4.39
CA GLY A 140 12.11 21.93 -4.96
C GLY A 140 12.86 20.60 -4.80
N GLU A 141 12.24 19.60 -4.15
CA GLU A 141 12.74 18.23 -4.07
C GLU A 141 12.09 17.34 -5.13
N VAL A 142 12.74 16.22 -5.45
CA VAL A 142 12.21 15.17 -6.31
C VAL A 142 11.08 14.45 -5.56
N GLY A 143 10.03 14.06 -6.29
CA GLY A 143 8.96 13.25 -5.69
C GLY A 143 9.46 11.87 -5.27
N ILE A 144 8.80 11.27 -4.29
CA ILE A 144 9.14 9.96 -3.75
C ILE A 144 7.94 9.02 -3.75
N MET A 145 8.22 7.73 -3.83
CA MET A 145 7.32 6.64 -3.42
C MET A 145 7.70 6.14 -2.03
N PHE A 146 6.70 5.64 -1.31
CA PHE A 146 6.84 5.10 0.04
C PHE A 146 5.67 4.20 0.42
N VAL A 147 5.80 3.45 1.51
CA VAL A 147 4.68 2.75 2.16
C VAL A 147 4.00 3.72 3.11
N LEU A 148 2.70 3.94 2.94
CA LEU A 148 1.89 4.75 3.85
C LEU A 148 1.34 3.87 4.98
N VAL A 149 1.53 4.33 6.21
CA VAL A 149 1.03 3.69 7.43
C VAL A 149 0.06 4.65 8.10
N SER A 150 -1.19 4.21 8.30
CA SER A 150 -2.17 4.96 9.09
C SER A 150 -2.22 4.41 10.52
N LEU A 151 -2.34 5.29 11.50
CA LEU A 151 -2.45 4.95 12.92
C LEU A 151 -3.84 5.31 13.47
N ASP A 152 -4.40 4.41 14.28
CA ASP A 152 -5.50 4.70 15.21
C ASP A 152 -4.90 4.81 16.63
N GLY A 153 -4.71 6.05 17.09
CA GLY A 153 -3.91 6.35 18.26
C GLY A 153 -2.44 5.97 18.07
N ASP A 154 -1.99 4.96 18.81
CA ASP A 154 -0.60 4.47 18.78
C ASP A 154 -0.44 3.12 18.09
N LEU A 155 -1.49 2.64 17.39
CA LEU A 155 -1.47 1.36 16.70
C LEU A 155 -1.67 1.56 15.21
N VAL A 156 -0.88 0.85 14.39
CA VAL A 156 -1.09 0.78 12.95
C VAL A 156 -2.48 0.18 12.67
N SER A 157 -3.31 0.93 11.97
CA SER A 157 -4.65 0.51 11.55
C SER A 157 -4.68 0.11 10.07
N GLU A 158 -3.78 0.66 9.26
CA GLU A 158 -3.71 0.43 7.83
C GLU A 158 -2.28 0.53 7.30
N ILE A 159 -1.95 -0.29 6.31
CA ILE A 159 -0.72 -0.21 5.52
C ILE A 159 -1.12 -0.15 4.04
N GLN A 160 -0.65 0.84 3.31
CA GLN A 160 -0.93 1.03 1.88
C GLN A 160 0.37 1.20 1.08
N SER A 161 0.45 0.54 -0.07
CA SER A 161 1.55 0.72 -1.02
C SER A 161 1.10 0.47 -2.47
N PRO A 162 1.69 1.15 -3.47
CA PRO A 162 2.59 2.28 -3.31
C PRO A 162 1.79 3.52 -2.90
N SER A 163 2.43 4.40 -2.11
CA SER A 163 2.00 5.78 -1.90
C SER A 163 3.07 6.72 -2.42
N ASN A 164 2.71 7.97 -2.69
CA ASN A 164 3.63 8.94 -3.28
C ASN A 164 3.30 10.38 -2.87
N ASP A 165 4.25 11.28 -3.08
CA ASP A 165 4.09 12.72 -2.85
C ASP A 165 4.19 13.55 -4.13
N TYR A 166 3.92 12.96 -5.30
CA TYR A 166 3.97 13.66 -6.59
C TYR A 166 2.67 13.49 -7.37
N SER A 167 2.35 14.44 -8.26
CA SER A 167 1.28 14.22 -9.22
C SER A 167 1.78 13.35 -10.37
N ASP A 168 0.85 12.76 -11.12
CA ASP A 168 1.10 12.02 -12.35
C ASP A 168 2.16 12.71 -13.25
N LEU A 169 3.00 11.89 -13.90
CA LEU A 169 3.95 12.32 -14.94
C LEU A 169 3.28 12.51 -16.30
#